data_AF-A0AA87C8A4-F1
#
_entry.id   AF-A0AA87C8A4-F1
#
_cell.length_a   1.000
_cell.length_b   1.000
_cell.length_c   1.000
_cell.angle_alpha   90.00
_cell.angle_beta   90.00
_cell.angle_gamma   90.00
#
_symmetry.space_group_name_H-M   'P 1'
#
loop_
_entity.id
_entity.type
_entity.pdbx_description
1 polymer ?
#
loop_
_entity_poly.entity_id
_entity_poly.type
_entity_poly.pdbx_seq_one_letter_code
_entity_poly.pdbx_strand_id
1 'polypeptide(L)'
;MDSVYFVMTDLISDFGTSAFTHETTHVNDRMVYYGGHWHRQGTDLEAFAQGMLQTPDKSTTNGEYGALGINMAYHRPNDGNQWYNPDPDKLQTRDQIDRYMKNYNEAMMMLDYAEAEAVLP
;
A
#
# COMPACT_ATOMS: atom_id res chain seq x y z
N MET A 1 -19.71 -5.64 -14.95
CA MET A 1 -19.76 -5.25 -13.53
C MET A 1 -18.94 -6.31 -12.84
N ASP A 2 -17.68 -6.01 -12.54
CA ASP A 2 -16.86 -6.87 -11.70
C ASP A 2 -17.23 -6.57 -10.24
N SER A 3 -17.35 -7.62 -9.44
CA SER A 3 -17.91 -7.59 -8.09
C SER A 3 -16.94 -8.28 -7.13
N VAL A 4 -16.67 -7.65 -6.00
CA VAL A 4 -15.85 -8.23 -4.93
C VAL A 4 -16.67 -9.30 -4.20
N TYR A 5 -16.15 -10.51 -4.11
CA TYR A 5 -16.75 -11.62 -3.35
C TYR A 5 -15.81 -12.07 -2.24
N PHE A 6 -16.23 -11.87 -0.99
CA PHE A 6 -15.53 -12.38 0.19
C PHE A 6 -15.88 -13.85 0.42
N VAL A 7 -15.00 -14.76 0.00
CA VAL A 7 -15.22 -16.22 0.10
C VAL A 7 -14.40 -16.87 1.24
N MET A 8 -13.28 -16.27 1.64
CA MET A 8 -12.31 -16.84 2.59
C MET A 8 -12.03 -15.97 3.83
N THR A 9 -12.55 -14.73 3.89
CA THR A 9 -12.25 -13.79 4.98
C THR A 9 -13.48 -12.93 5.26
N ASP A 10 -13.79 -12.70 6.53
CA ASP A 10 -14.84 -11.76 6.91
C ASP A 10 -14.42 -10.33 6.53
N LEU A 11 -15.26 -9.63 5.78
CA LEU A 11 -15.07 -8.21 5.42
C LEU A 11 -14.75 -7.35 6.65
N ILE A 12 -15.40 -7.65 7.79
CA ILE A 12 -15.22 -6.95 9.07
C ILE A 12 -14.22 -7.75 9.92
N SER A 13 -12.99 -7.85 9.43
CA SER A 13 -11.84 -8.33 10.19
C SER A 13 -10.63 -7.45 9.89
N ASP A 14 -9.62 -7.46 10.77
CA ASP A 14 -8.40 -6.68 10.59
C ASP A 14 -7.76 -7.00 9.23
N PHE A 15 -7.64 -8.28 8.87
CA PHE A 15 -7.17 -8.68 7.54
C PHE A 15 -8.20 -8.41 6.43
N GLY A 16 -9.49 -8.58 6.69
CA GLY A 16 -10.57 -8.38 5.71
C GLY A 16 -10.61 -6.97 5.12
N THR A 17 -10.18 -5.97 5.88
CA THR A 17 -10.04 -4.59 5.39
C THR A 17 -8.86 -4.45 4.41
N SER A 18 -7.73 -5.11 4.66
CA SER A 18 -6.60 -5.15 3.72
C SER A 18 -6.97 -5.90 2.45
N ALA A 19 -7.57 -7.08 2.59
CA ALA A 19 -8.11 -7.86 1.47
C ALA A 19 -9.15 -7.06 0.67
N PHE A 20 -10.01 -6.27 1.33
CA PHE A 20 -10.92 -5.38 0.62
C PHE A 20 -10.18 -4.34 -0.23
N THR A 21 -9.10 -3.72 0.27
CA THR A 21 -8.30 -2.78 -0.55
C THR A 21 -7.59 -3.46 -1.71
N HIS A 22 -7.15 -4.72 -1.51
CA HIS A 22 -6.57 -5.55 -2.56
C HIS A 22 -7.58 -5.84 -3.68
N GLU A 23 -8.75 -6.40 -3.34
CA GLU A 23 -9.81 -6.71 -4.31
C GLU A 23 -10.39 -5.45 -4.97
N THR A 24 -10.46 -4.34 -4.22
CA THR A 24 -10.89 -3.04 -4.76
C THR A 24 -9.90 -2.50 -5.78
N THR A 25 -8.61 -2.80 -5.64
CA THR A 25 -7.60 -2.47 -6.66
C THR A 25 -7.89 -3.24 -7.94
N HIS A 26 -8.02 -4.58 -7.85
CA HIS A 26 -8.37 -5.43 -8.99
C HIS A 26 -9.64 -4.98 -9.72
N VAL A 27 -10.68 -4.57 -8.98
CA VAL A 27 -11.95 -4.11 -9.57
C VAL A 27 -11.84 -2.70 -10.19
N ASN A 28 -11.03 -1.80 -9.61
CA ASN A 28 -10.91 -0.41 -10.07
C ASN A 28 -9.75 -0.13 -11.02
N ASP A 29 -8.85 -1.10 -11.24
CA ASP A 29 -7.74 -1.04 -12.18
C ASP A 29 -8.17 -0.51 -13.55
N ARG A 30 -9.35 -0.92 -14.01
CA ARG A 30 -9.85 -0.57 -15.34
C ARG A 30 -10.49 0.81 -15.47
N MET A 31 -10.96 1.43 -14.38
CA MET A 31 -11.81 2.63 -14.47
C MET A 31 -11.33 3.85 -13.68
N VAL A 32 -10.57 3.68 -12.60
CA VAL A 32 -10.25 4.80 -11.68
C VAL A 32 -8.75 4.99 -11.50
N TYR A 33 -7.98 3.92 -11.30
CA TYR A 33 -6.58 4.04 -10.89
C TYR A 33 -5.60 4.36 -12.03
N TYR A 34 -5.89 3.94 -13.27
CA TYR A 34 -4.97 4.14 -14.41
C TYR A 34 -5.40 5.23 -15.39
N GLY A 35 -6.26 6.16 -14.96
CA GLY A 35 -6.71 7.26 -15.81
C GLY A 35 -7.43 6.81 -17.09
N GLY A 36 -8.05 5.62 -17.07
CA GLY A 36 -8.80 5.04 -18.20
C GLY A 36 -7.98 4.15 -19.14
N HIS A 37 -6.72 3.85 -18.83
CA HIS A 37 -5.89 2.93 -19.60
C HIS A 37 -5.80 1.53 -18.96
N TRP A 38 -5.46 0.52 -19.75
CA TRP A 38 -5.20 -0.84 -19.24
C TRP A 38 -3.83 -0.91 -18.53
N HIS A 39 -3.68 -1.89 -17.65
CA HIS A 39 -2.41 -2.21 -17.02
C HIS A 39 -1.33 -2.50 -18.08
N ARG A 40 -0.09 -2.14 -17.75
CA ARG A 40 1.06 -2.29 -18.66
C ARG A 40 1.20 -3.76 -19.08
N GLN A 41 1.34 -4.01 -20.39
CA GLN A 41 1.55 -5.36 -20.90
C GLN A 41 2.80 -5.99 -20.27
N GLY A 42 2.65 -7.19 -19.73
CA GLY A 42 3.73 -7.92 -19.04
C GLY A 42 3.83 -7.64 -17.53
N THR A 43 2.91 -6.86 -16.96
CA THR A 43 2.76 -6.71 -15.51
C THR A 43 1.59 -7.56 -15.02
N ASP A 44 1.82 -8.34 -13.96
CA ASP A 44 0.79 -9.15 -13.32
C ASP A 44 -0.23 -8.26 -12.59
N LEU A 45 -1.50 -8.64 -12.57
CA LEU A 45 -2.57 -7.90 -11.89
C LEU A 45 -2.25 -7.74 -10.40
N GLU A 46 -1.72 -8.80 -9.81
CA GLU A 46 -1.31 -8.83 -8.41
C GLU A 46 -0.17 -7.86 -8.10
N ALA A 47 0.64 -7.44 -9.09
CA ALA A 47 1.72 -6.48 -8.83
C ALA A 47 1.19 -5.06 -8.50
N PHE A 48 -0.05 -4.74 -8.89
CA PHE A 48 -0.67 -3.46 -8.60
C PHE A 48 -1.43 -3.47 -7.28
N ALA A 49 -2.15 -4.56 -7.00
CA ALA A 49 -2.77 -4.77 -5.70
C ALA A 49 -1.68 -5.01 -4.64
N GLN A 50 -0.94 -6.09 -4.78
CA GLN A 50 0.09 -6.51 -3.85
C GLN A 50 1.40 -5.74 -4.09
N GLY A 51 1.74 -4.86 -3.13
CA GLY A 51 2.99 -4.09 -3.13
C GLY A 51 2.87 -2.64 -3.63
N MET A 52 1.71 -2.21 -4.13
CA MET A 52 1.48 -0.79 -4.44
C MET A 52 0.22 -0.22 -3.79
N LEU A 53 -0.96 -0.81 -4.04
CA LEU A 53 -2.25 -0.21 -3.66
C LEU A 53 -3.04 -1.00 -2.62
N GLN A 54 -2.54 -2.13 -2.15
CA GLN A 54 -3.08 -2.79 -0.96
C GLN A 54 -2.60 -2.06 0.29
N THR A 55 -3.53 -1.80 1.23
CA THR A 55 -3.18 -1.21 2.52
C THR A 55 -2.40 -2.23 3.36
N PRO A 56 -1.19 -1.89 3.84
CA PRO A 56 -0.39 -2.81 4.65
C PRO A 56 -1.06 -3.13 5.99
N ASP A 57 -1.22 -4.42 6.28
CA ASP A 57 -1.85 -4.90 7.51
C ASP A 57 -0.94 -5.79 8.37
N LYS A 58 -0.97 -5.54 9.69
CA LYS A 58 -0.11 -6.21 10.68
C LYS A 58 -0.50 -7.67 10.90
N SER A 59 -1.75 -8.06 10.60
CA SER A 59 -2.26 -9.40 10.85
C SER A 59 -1.91 -10.40 9.74
N THR A 60 -1.29 -9.93 8.66
CA THR A 60 -0.93 -10.79 7.51
C THR A 60 0.42 -11.45 7.73
N THR A 61 0.52 -12.73 7.34
CA THR A 61 1.79 -13.46 7.30
C THR A 61 2.52 -13.29 5.96
N ASN A 62 1.94 -12.55 5.02
CA ASN A 62 2.38 -12.47 3.63
C ASN A 62 3.48 -11.42 3.40
N GLY A 63 4.01 -10.82 4.46
CA GLY A 63 5.10 -9.84 4.39
C GLY A 63 4.67 -8.44 3.92
N GLU A 64 3.37 -8.15 3.89
CA GLU A 64 2.85 -6.84 3.47
C GLU A 64 3.26 -5.73 4.44
N TYR A 65 3.23 -6.02 5.75
CA TYR A 65 3.69 -5.08 6.77
C TYR A 65 5.23 -5.09 6.85
N GLY A 66 5.85 -4.02 6.35
CA GLY A 66 7.29 -3.90 6.13
C GLY A 66 7.69 -3.67 4.70
N ALA A 67 6.81 -4.03 3.75
CA ALA A 67 6.99 -3.67 2.35
C ALA A 67 6.70 -2.17 2.13
N LEU A 68 7.19 -1.63 1.02
CA LEU A 68 6.77 -0.32 0.55
C LEU A 68 5.25 -0.33 0.33
N GLY A 69 4.55 0.68 0.85
CA GLY A 69 3.10 0.77 0.76
C GLY A 69 2.55 2.02 1.40
N ILE A 70 1.23 2.19 1.31
CA ILE A 70 0.50 3.33 1.85
C ILE A 70 -0.73 2.83 2.62
N ASN A 71 -0.99 3.42 3.78
CA ASN A 71 -2.17 3.07 4.56
C ASN A 71 -3.38 3.89 4.11
N MET A 72 -4.39 3.23 3.55
CA MET A 72 -5.59 3.91 3.04
C MET A 72 -6.86 3.60 3.86
N ALA A 73 -6.76 2.74 4.88
CA ALA A 73 -7.95 2.21 5.54
C ALA A 73 -7.95 2.34 7.07
N TYR A 74 -6.79 2.31 7.73
CA TYR A 74 -6.75 2.17 9.19
C TYR A 74 -6.39 3.47 9.89
N HIS A 75 -7.11 3.81 10.95
CA HIS A 75 -6.64 4.76 11.95
C HIS A 75 -5.81 4.02 13.00
N ARG A 76 -4.52 4.32 13.06
CA ARG A 76 -3.55 3.69 13.96
C ARG A 76 -2.87 4.74 14.84
N PRO A 77 -2.50 4.43 16.08
CA PRO A 77 -1.70 5.34 16.90
C PRO A 77 -0.33 5.56 16.26
N ASN A 78 0.20 6.78 16.40
CA ASN A 78 1.57 7.10 16.00
C ASN A 78 2.50 6.99 17.22
N ASP A 79 2.78 5.76 17.65
CA ASP A 79 3.48 5.43 18.89
C ASP A 79 4.93 4.97 18.69
N GLY A 80 5.49 5.17 17.49
CA GLY A 80 6.82 4.73 17.10
C GLY A 80 6.87 3.32 16.49
N ASN A 81 5.79 2.53 16.57
CA ASN A 81 5.69 1.21 15.93
C ASN A 81 4.87 1.23 14.63
N GLN A 82 4.72 2.41 14.03
CA GLN A 82 3.92 2.67 12.85
C GLN A 82 4.83 3.07 11.70
N TRP A 83 4.84 2.26 10.63
CA TRP A 83 5.75 2.43 9.49
C TRP A 83 5.13 3.25 8.35
N TYR A 84 3.81 3.33 8.31
CA TYR A 84 3.03 4.01 7.28
C TYR A 84 2.32 5.24 7.86
N ASN A 85 1.65 6.04 7.03
CA ASN A 85 0.77 7.11 7.53
C ASN A 85 -0.25 6.53 8.55
N PRO A 86 -0.39 7.13 9.75
CA PRO A 86 -1.23 6.57 10.81
C PRO A 86 -2.73 6.80 10.56
N ASP A 87 -3.06 7.75 9.69
CA ASP A 87 -4.41 8.25 9.50
C ASP A 87 -4.62 8.55 8.00
N PRO A 88 -5.48 7.80 7.29
CA PRO A 88 -5.72 7.99 5.87
C PRO A 88 -6.40 9.33 5.56
N ASP A 89 -7.17 9.88 6.51
CA ASP A 89 -7.92 11.14 6.32
C ASP A 89 -7.00 12.36 6.17
N LYS A 90 -5.70 12.20 6.43
CA LYS A 90 -4.68 13.26 6.31
C LYS A 90 -4.09 13.37 4.91
N LEU A 91 -4.34 12.40 4.02
CA LEU A 91 -3.83 12.39 2.65
C LEU A 91 -5.00 12.57 1.67
N GLN A 92 -5.52 13.79 1.58
CA GLN A 92 -6.76 14.10 0.87
C GLN A 92 -6.54 14.55 -0.58
N THR A 93 -5.32 14.95 -0.92
CA THR A 93 -4.98 15.53 -2.22
C THR A 93 -3.81 14.81 -2.86
N ARG A 94 -3.76 14.85 -4.20
CA ARG A 94 -2.64 14.29 -4.96
C ARG A 94 -1.30 14.84 -4.48
N ASP A 95 -1.21 16.14 -4.20
CA ASP A 95 0.03 16.78 -3.75
C ASP A 95 0.46 16.31 -2.36
N GLN A 96 -0.50 16.03 -1.47
CA GLN A 96 -0.19 15.44 -0.16
C GLN A 96 0.33 14.02 -0.29
N ILE A 97 -0.27 13.20 -1.17
CA ILE A 97 0.20 11.83 -1.44
C ILE A 97 1.60 11.88 -2.07
N ASP A 98 1.81 12.73 -3.08
CA ASP A 98 3.10 12.90 -3.76
C ASP A 98 4.19 13.29 -2.77
N ARG A 99 3.93 14.31 -1.93
CA ARG A 99 4.87 14.74 -0.90
C ARG A 99 5.16 13.65 0.13
N TYR A 100 4.13 12.91 0.55
CA TYR A 100 4.29 11.79 1.48
C TYR A 100 5.19 10.71 0.88
N MET A 101 4.88 10.23 -0.32
CA MET A 101 5.63 9.16 -0.99
C MET A 101 7.06 9.60 -1.35
N LYS A 102 7.26 10.87 -1.71
CA LYS A 102 8.59 11.43 -1.95
C LYS A 102 9.44 11.38 -0.68
N ASN A 103 8.93 11.92 0.43
CA ASN A 103 9.65 11.91 1.70
C ASN A 103 9.92 10.48 2.20
N TYR A 104 8.96 9.57 1.99
CA TYR A 104 9.12 8.16 2.35
C TYR A 104 10.28 7.52 1.56
N ASN A 105 10.32 7.72 0.25
CA ASN A 105 11.43 7.22 -0.58
C ASN A 105 12.77 7.89 -0.25
N GLU A 106 12.80 9.19 0.03
CA GLU A 106 14.03 9.90 0.44
C GLU A 106 14.60 9.34 1.75
N ALA A 107 13.74 9.02 2.72
CA ALA A 107 14.17 8.37 3.96
C ALA A 107 14.76 6.98 3.69
N MET A 108 14.10 6.17 2.85
CA MET A 108 14.61 4.85 2.48
C MET A 108 15.95 4.92 1.76
N MET A 109 16.10 5.84 0.80
CA MET A 109 17.37 6.06 0.08
C MET A 109 18.49 6.52 1.02
N MET A 110 18.19 7.37 2.00
CA MET A 110 19.17 7.78 3.01
C MET A 110 19.63 6.59 3.85
N LEU A 111 18.69 5.73 4.29
CA LEU A 111 19.02 4.55 5.08
C LEU A 111 19.84 3.54 4.28
N ASP A 112 19.48 3.28 3.02
CA ASP A 112 20.23 2.42 2.10
C ASP A 112 21.64 2.94 1.85
N TYR A 113 21.80 4.25 1.67
CA TYR A 113 23.11 4.87 1.55
C TYR A 113 23.96 4.70 2.81
N ALA A 114 23.39 4.92 4.00
CA ALA A 114 24.09 4.75 5.27
C ALA A 114 24.46 3.28 5.53
N GLU A 115 23.59 2.33 5.14
CA GLU A 115 23.89 0.89 5.18
C GLU A 115 25.06 0.55 4.25
N ALA A 116 25.06 1.08 3.03
CA ALA A 116 26.15 0.90 2.09
C ALA A 116 27.47 1.45 2.62
N GLU A 117 27.51 2.65 3.20
CA GLU A 117 28.72 3.21 3.82
C GLU A 117 29.25 2.35 4.99
N ALA A 118 28.35 1.70 5.75
CA ALA A 118 28.74 0.84 6.86
C ALA A 118 29.24 -0.54 6.41
N VAL A 119 28.80 -1.02 5.24
CA VAL A 119 29.16 -2.35 4.70
C VAL A 119 30.37 -2.29 3.77
N LEU A 120 30.52 -1.21 3.00
CA LEU A 120 31.65 -1.03 2.09
C LEU A 120 32.95 -0.82 2.91
N PRO A 121 34.05 -1.52 2.54
CA PRO A 121 35.29 -1.57 3.33
C PRO A 121 36.12 -0.28 3.30
#